data_AF-A0A7V3QFR4-F1
#
_entry.id   AF-A0A7V3QFR4-F1
#
_cell.length_a   1.000
_cell.length_b   1.000
_cell.length_c   1.000
_cell.angle_alpha   90.00
_cell.angle_beta   90.00
_cell.angle_gamma   90.00
#
_symmetry.space_group_name_H-M   'P 1'
#
loop_
_entity.id
_entity.type
_entity.pdbx_description
1 polymer ?
#
loop_
_entity_poly.entity_id
_entity_poly.type
_entity_poly.pdbx_seq_one_letter_code
_entity_poly.pdbx_strand_id
1 'polypeptide(L)'
;MKPRCLYLVVWMTFIACCGGLAAGTTTNLVEWQRPTNGLAAARWQVAWKYPSAITTNTPAFEAWAVEFMLAKANETREKWELEIPKPLTLDDVYFIAAPTAHGLRGTLITRDGRFVWHFSRNALLDFYDTNYYSVSFRYKDEAAARLAKIPSKITKKDAERIARDGLVKLLGMTEEQLGYRKRVEVNQYKFQESDGKVYPLPLFEVTWRLRGPKRYAAENIEYTPLDMQVSGITGKIVKYSHSKVLDLNSPIRRDPLPTNYFQMLGLPDNYLDTVPESKRRFWGLPPRTNALDGVP
;
A
#
# COMPACT_ATOMS: atom_id res chain seq x y z
N MET A 1 -33.31 2.70 -25.00
CA MET A 1 -32.95 3.60 -23.87
C MET A 1 -32.09 2.81 -22.91
N LYS A 2 -30.80 3.16 -22.76
CA LYS A 2 -29.86 2.47 -21.86
C LYS A 2 -29.70 3.30 -20.58
N PRO A 3 -29.79 2.71 -19.37
CA PRO A 3 -29.45 3.42 -18.16
C PRO A 3 -27.92 3.53 -18.04
N ARG A 4 -27.47 4.74 -17.74
CA ARG A 4 -26.08 5.08 -17.44
C ARG A 4 -25.79 4.68 -15.99
N CYS A 5 -24.94 3.66 -15.79
CA CYS A 5 -24.35 3.39 -14.48
C CYS A 5 -23.17 4.33 -14.26
N LEU A 6 -23.29 5.16 -13.22
CA LEU A 6 -22.23 6.00 -12.66
C LEU A 6 -21.10 5.10 -12.14
N TYR A 7 -19.97 5.06 -12.83
CA TYR A 7 -18.73 4.51 -12.27
C TYR A 7 -18.08 5.58 -11.40
N LEU A 8 -18.11 5.36 -10.09
CA LEU A 8 -17.35 6.14 -9.12
C LEU A 8 -15.89 5.67 -9.18
N VAL A 9 -15.15 6.18 -10.17
CA VAL A 9 -13.70 5.98 -10.29
C VAL A 9 -13.03 6.92 -9.29
N VAL A 10 -12.56 6.38 -8.17
CA VAL A 10 -11.67 7.09 -7.26
C VAL A 10 -10.30 7.18 -7.94
N TRP A 11 -10.03 8.33 -8.55
CA TRP A 11 -8.73 8.69 -9.11
C TRP A 11 -7.69 8.81 -7.98
N MET A 12 -6.70 7.91 -7.97
CA MET A 12 -5.40 8.18 -7.35
C MET A 12 -4.56 8.94 -8.38
N THR A 13 -4.48 10.26 -8.24
CA THR A 13 -3.58 11.07 -9.05
C THR A 13 -2.18 11.01 -8.44
N PHE A 14 -1.33 10.14 -8.98
CA PHE A 14 0.13 10.23 -8.82
C PHE A 14 0.63 11.27 -9.82
N ILE A 15 1.08 12.44 -9.34
CA ILE A 15 1.79 13.41 -10.18
C ILE A 15 3.24 12.96 -10.27
N ALA A 16 3.67 12.68 -11.51
CA ALA A 16 5.05 12.51 -11.90
C ALA A 16 5.80 13.85 -11.69
N CYS A 17 6.73 13.89 -10.74
CA CYS A 17 7.70 14.97 -10.63
C CYS A 17 9.01 14.54 -11.29
N CYS A 18 9.11 14.74 -12.61
CA CYS A 18 10.37 14.81 -13.35
C CYS A 18 10.16 15.62 -14.63
N GLY A 19 10.69 16.85 -14.68
CA GLY A 19 10.90 17.58 -15.94
C GLY A 19 10.66 19.09 -15.88
N GLY A 20 11.75 19.88 -15.94
CA GLY A 20 11.75 21.21 -16.55
C GLY A 20 11.61 22.42 -15.64
N LEU A 21 12.71 22.84 -15.00
CA LEU A 21 12.91 24.23 -14.58
C LEU A 21 13.11 25.10 -15.83
N ALA A 22 12.08 25.86 -16.21
CA ALA A 22 12.23 27.03 -17.06
C ALA A 22 11.99 28.28 -16.21
N ALA A 23 12.99 29.16 -16.20
CA ALA A 23 13.04 30.38 -15.42
C ALA A 23 11.97 31.39 -15.86
N GLY A 24 11.28 31.99 -14.88
CA GLY A 24 10.39 33.13 -15.11
C GLY A 24 9.58 33.49 -13.87
N THR A 25 9.87 34.66 -13.30
CA THR A 25 9.11 35.42 -12.29
C THR A 25 9.12 34.93 -10.84
N THR A 26 10.10 35.45 -10.11
CA THR A 26 10.15 35.60 -8.66
C THR A 26 9.13 36.63 -8.17
N THR A 27 8.17 36.23 -7.34
CA THR A 27 7.81 36.87 -6.05
C THR A 27 6.63 36.11 -5.41
N ASN A 28 6.92 34.92 -4.92
CA ASN A 28 6.29 34.30 -3.76
C ASN A 28 7.37 33.41 -3.19
N LEU A 29 8.39 34.05 -2.61
CA LEU A 29 9.33 33.34 -1.75
C LEU A 29 8.50 32.91 -0.53
N VAL A 30 7.86 31.75 -0.66
CA VAL A 30 7.71 30.85 0.47
C VAL A 30 9.13 30.70 0.97
N GLU A 31 9.44 31.42 2.04
CA GLU A 31 10.66 31.23 2.79
C GLU A 31 10.77 29.73 2.97
N TRP A 32 11.76 29.12 2.30
CA TRP A 32 12.03 27.70 2.40
C TRP A 32 12.49 27.49 3.84
N GLN A 33 11.51 27.36 4.75
CA GLN A 33 11.75 27.08 6.14
C GLN A 33 12.52 25.78 6.14
N ARG A 34 13.82 25.89 6.44
CA ARG A 34 14.65 24.71 6.63
C ARG A 34 13.92 23.84 7.65
N PRO A 35 13.75 22.55 7.38
CA PRO A 35 13.03 21.69 8.31
C PRO A 35 13.64 21.81 9.70
N THR A 36 12.79 22.02 10.72
CA THR A 36 13.24 22.25 12.09
C THR A 36 13.84 21.02 12.76
N ASN A 37 13.65 19.84 12.16
CA ASN A 37 14.25 18.56 12.55
C ASN A 37 14.13 17.54 11.39
N GLY A 38 14.72 16.35 11.58
CA GLY A 38 14.67 15.26 10.58
C GLY A 38 13.26 14.78 10.25
N LEU A 39 12.33 14.81 11.21
CA LEU A 39 10.92 14.45 10.97
C LEU A 39 10.26 15.44 9.99
N ALA A 40 10.45 16.73 10.20
CA ALA A 40 9.97 17.77 9.29
C ALA A 40 10.62 17.65 7.90
N ALA A 41 11.89 17.23 7.83
CA ALA A 41 12.63 17.06 6.56
C ALA A 41 12.19 15.82 5.76
N ALA A 42 11.72 14.79 6.46
CA ALA A 42 11.19 13.57 5.88
C ALA A 42 9.70 13.68 5.53
N ARG A 43 9.01 14.74 5.97
CA ARG A 43 7.60 14.93 5.68
C ARG A 43 7.40 15.18 4.18
N TRP A 44 6.44 14.46 3.59
CA TRP A 44 6.00 14.76 2.23
C TRP A 44 5.41 16.17 2.14
N GLN A 45 5.78 16.92 1.11
CA GLN A 45 5.43 18.35 1.00
C GLN A 45 3.96 18.62 0.70
N VAL A 46 3.25 17.64 0.14
CA VAL A 46 1.81 17.72 -0.18
C VAL A 46 0.97 17.21 1.00
N ALA A 47 0.05 18.05 1.48
CA ALA A 47 -0.90 17.68 2.51
C ALA A 47 -1.82 16.54 2.02
N TRP A 48 -1.81 15.42 2.74
CA TRP A 48 -2.72 14.32 2.45
C TRP A 48 -4.03 14.48 3.23
N LYS A 49 -5.15 14.62 2.51
CA LYS A 49 -6.49 14.59 3.10
C LYS A 49 -7.07 13.19 2.95
N TYR A 50 -7.29 12.50 4.06
CA TYR A 50 -7.91 11.18 4.08
C TYR A 50 -9.31 11.23 4.74
N PRO A 51 -10.38 10.77 4.07
CA PRO A 51 -11.75 10.90 4.59
C PRO A 51 -12.01 10.22 5.94
N SER A 52 -11.29 9.15 6.27
CA SER A 52 -11.44 8.46 7.56
C SER A 52 -10.43 8.91 8.62
N ALA A 53 -9.72 10.03 8.39
CA ALA A 53 -8.84 10.61 9.40
C ALA A 53 -9.66 11.09 10.61
N ILE A 54 -9.19 10.81 11.83
CA ILE A 54 -9.91 11.17 13.06
C ILE A 54 -9.61 12.59 13.55
N THR A 55 -8.41 13.11 13.25
CA THR A 55 -7.96 14.47 13.54
C THR A 55 -6.76 14.82 12.66
N THR A 56 -6.26 16.05 12.75
CA THR A 56 -4.94 16.44 12.22
C THR A 56 -3.81 15.75 13.00
N ASN A 57 -2.68 15.51 12.34
CA ASN A 57 -1.52 14.88 12.96
C ASN A 57 -0.98 15.73 14.13
N THR A 58 -0.80 15.10 15.28
CA THR A 58 -0.01 15.65 16.40
C THR A 58 1.45 15.21 16.26
N PRO A 59 2.43 15.96 16.82
CA PRO A 59 3.83 15.54 16.79
C PRO A 59 4.09 14.16 17.41
N ALA A 60 3.37 13.84 18.50
CA ALA A 60 3.47 12.54 19.16
C ALA A 60 2.99 11.38 18.26
N PHE A 61 1.87 11.55 17.57
CA PHE A 61 1.40 10.57 16.61
C PHE A 61 2.36 10.40 15.43
N GLU A 62 2.91 11.50 14.90
CA GLU A 62 3.84 11.41 13.76
C GLU A 62 5.13 10.66 14.11
N ALA A 63 5.69 10.92 15.29
CA ALA A 63 6.87 10.20 15.77
C ALA A 63 6.60 8.69 15.86
N TRP A 64 5.50 8.31 16.50
CA TRP A 64 5.10 6.89 16.56
C TRP A 64 4.82 6.29 15.17
N ALA A 65 4.09 7.02 14.32
CA ALA A 65 3.68 6.53 13.00
C ALA A 65 4.88 6.28 12.09
N VAL A 66 5.87 7.19 12.09
CA VAL A 66 7.07 7.02 11.26
C VAL A 66 7.96 5.91 11.78
N GLU A 67 8.10 5.75 13.10
CA GLU A 67 8.83 4.63 13.70
C GLU A 67 8.19 3.29 13.32
N PHE A 68 6.86 3.20 13.43
CA PHE A 68 6.12 2.02 12.98
C PHE A 68 6.36 1.71 11.49
N MET A 69 6.21 2.71 10.62
CA MET A 69 6.36 2.52 9.18
C MET A 69 7.80 2.14 8.80
N LEU A 70 8.81 2.76 9.42
CA LEU A 70 10.22 2.40 9.25
C LEU A 70 10.50 0.98 9.72
N ALA A 71 9.96 0.58 10.88
CA ALA A 71 10.12 -0.78 11.39
C ALA A 71 9.55 -1.81 10.41
N LYS A 72 8.35 -1.57 9.85
CA LYS A 72 7.75 -2.46 8.84
C LYS A 72 8.46 -2.44 7.50
N ALA A 73 8.94 -1.29 7.06
CA ALA A 73 9.74 -1.19 5.84
C ALA A 73 11.06 -1.97 6.00
N ASN A 74 11.72 -1.88 7.14
CA ASN A 74 12.95 -2.61 7.46
C ASN A 74 12.71 -4.11 7.65
N GLU A 75 11.60 -4.52 8.26
CA GLU A 75 11.18 -5.92 8.32
C GLU A 75 10.99 -6.49 6.91
N THR A 76 10.32 -5.74 6.03
CA THR A 76 10.11 -6.12 4.63
C THR A 76 11.43 -6.21 3.87
N ARG A 77 12.31 -5.21 4.07
CA ARG A 77 13.66 -5.16 3.51
C ARG A 77 14.45 -6.44 3.79
N GLU A 78 14.47 -6.87 5.05
CA GLU A 78 15.22 -8.05 5.47
C GLU A 78 14.58 -9.34 4.96
N LYS A 79 13.28 -9.50 5.15
CA LYS A 79 12.57 -10.73 4.80
C LYS A 79 12.52 -10.99 3.29
N TRP A 80 12.46 -9.93 2.49
CA TRP A 80 12.46 -10.03 1.03
C TRP A 80 13.82 -9.73 0.40
N GLU A 81 14.85 -9.48 1.23
CA GLU A 81 16.21 -9.21 0.79
C GLU A 81 16.24 -8.14 -0.30
N LEU A 82 15.57 -7.01 -0.01
CA LEU A 82 15.51 -5.86 -0.92
C LEU A 82 16.92 -5.26 -1.10
N GLU A 83 17.15 -4.61 -2.23
CA GLU A 83 18.43 -3.97 -2.60
C GLU A 83 18.65 -2.65 -1.83
N ILE A 84 18.50 -2.70 -0.50
CA ILE A 84 18.69 -1.58 0.43
C ILE A 84 19.73 -2.04 1.47
N PRO A 85 21.00 -1.62 1.34
CA PRO A 85 22.13 -2.25 2.04
C PRO A 85 22.10 -2.04 3.56
N LYS A 86 21.52 -0.92 4.02
CA LYS A 86 21.39 -0.57 5.44
C LYS A 86 19.91 -0.44 5.83
N PRO A 87 19.55 -0.57 7.11
CA PRO A 87 18.22 -0.19 7.58
C PRO A 87 17.90 1.25 7.20
N LEU A 88 16.66 1.48 6.75
CA LEU A 88 16.12 2.79 6.45
C LEU A 88 16.00 3.63 7.72
N THR A 89 16.36 4.88 7.59
CA THR A 89 16.21 5.93 8.60
C THR A 89 15.33 7.06 8.05
N LEU A 90 15.03 8.06 8.88
CA LEU A 90 14.29 9.26 8.45
C LEU A 90 14.95 10.00 7.29
N ASP A 91 16.28 9.96 7.20
CA ASP A 91 17.02 10.65 6.14
C ASP A 91 16.88 9.95 4.78
N ASP A 92 16.49 8.67 4.76
CA ASP A 92 16.41 7.88 3.53
C ASP A 92 15.00 7.93 2.90
N VAL A 93 14.01 8.54 3.56
CA VAL A 93 12.59 8.41 3.19
C VAL A 93 11.81 9.73 3.14
N TYR A 94 10.71 9.73 2.38
CA TYR A 94 9.57 10.61 2.61
C TYR A 94 8.39 9.83 3.19
N PHE A 95 7.55 10.48 4.00
CA PHE A 95 6.35 9.84 4.55
C PHE A 95 5.13 10.76 4.64
N ILE A 96 3.97 10.13 4.65
CA ILE A 96 2.68 10.68 5.08
C ILE A 96 1.99 9.68 5.99
N ALA A 97 1.33 10.18 7.04
CA ALA A 97 0.52 9.38 7.93
C ALA A 97 -0.75 10.15 8.27
N ALA A 98 -1.84 9.42 8.47
CA ALA A 98 -3.10 9.95 8.95
C ALA A 98 -3.65 9.01 10.05
N PRO A 99 -4.06 9.55 11.21
CA PRO A 99 -4.63 8.75 12.28
C PRO A 99 -6.04 8.33 11.87
N THR A 100 -6.37 7.06 12.03
CA THR A 100 -7.71 6.51 11.80
C THR A 100 -8.23 5.87 13.09
N ALA A 101 -9.51 5.50 13.11
CA ALA A 101 -10.11 4.78 14.24
C ALA A 101 -9.49 3.38 14.46
N HIS A 102 -8.75 2.86 13.47
CA HIS A 102 -8.18 1.51 13.47
C HIS A 102 -6.65 1.52 13.44
N GLY A 103 -6.01 2.66 13.74
CA GLY A 103 -4.57 2.86 13.67
C GLY A 103 -4.17 3.81 12.57
N LEU A 104 -2.96 3.68 12.04
CA LEU A 104 -2.51 4.58 10.98
C LEU A 104 -2.96 4.11 9.60
N ARG A 105 -3.18 5.10 8.74
CA ARG A 105 -3.06 4.93 7.29
C ARG A 105 -1.87 5.76 6.85
N GLY A 106 -0.99 5.19 6.04
CA GLY A 106 0.30 5.81 5.77
C GLY A 106 0.90 5.42 4.45
N THR A 107 1.87 6.19 4.01
CA THR A 107 2.78 5.84 2.91
C THR A 107 4.18 6.27 3.30
N LEU A 108 5.14 5.38 3.04
CA LEU A 108 6.56 5.63 3.17
C LEU A 108 7.20 5.33 1.82
N ILE A 109 8.05 6.22 1.34
CA ILE A 109 8.77 6.09 0.07
C ILE A 109 10.25 6.35 0.30
N THR A 110 11.14 5.66 -0.39
CA THR A 110 12.56 6.05 -0.43
C THR A 110 12.74 7.38 -1.16
N ARG A 111 13.76 8.17 -0.80
CA ARG A 111 13.97 9.49 -1.44
C ARG A 111 14.24 9.42 -2.95
N ASP A 112 14.77 8.30 -3.43
CA ASP A 112 14.95 8.02 -4.87
C ASP A 112 13.65 7.63 -5.59
N GLY A 113 12.55 7.48 -4.86
CA GLY A 113 11.24 7.11 -5.39
C GLY A 113 11.08 5.63 -5.75
N ARG A 114 12.09 4.79 -5.48
CA ARG A 114 12.11 3.39 -5.91
C ARG A 114 11.16 2.51 -5.11
N PHE A 115 11.30 2.50 -3.79
CA PHE A 115 10.53 1.60 -2.93
C PHE A 115 9.42 2.35 -2.23
N VAL A 116 8.20 1.82 -2.31
CA VAL A 116 7.00 2.41 -1.73
C VAL A 116 6.30 1.38 -0.84
N TRP A 117 5.95 1.77 0.38
CA TRP A 117 5.13 0.98 1.28
C TRP A 117 3.87 1.75 1.63
N HIS A 118 2.71 1.11 1.49
CA HIS A 118 1.44 1.65 1.95
C HIS A 118 0.95 0.87 3.16
N PHE A 119 0.43 1.61 4.13
CA PHE A 119 -0.02 1.07 5.40
C PHE A 119 -1.48 1.39 5.64
N SER A 120 -2.18 0.46 6.27
CA SER A 120 -3.54 0.65 6.73
C SER A 120 -3.79 -0.25 7.93
N ARG A 121 -4.50 0.28 8.94
CA ARG A 121 -4.89 -0.48 10.14
C ARG A 121 -3.68 -1.15 10.82
N ASN A 122 -2.57 -0.41 10.94
CA ASN A 122 -1.30 -0.90 11.53
C ASN A 122 -0.78 -2.20 10.88
N ALA A 123 -0.89 -2.30 9.56
CA ALA A 123 -0.28 -3.38 8.79
C ALA A 123 0.17 -2.88 7.42
N LEU A 124 1.11 -3.61 6.81
CA LEU A 124 1.51 -3.40 5.42
C LEU A 124 0.34 -3.80 4.52
N LEU A 125 -0.19 -2.84 3.77
CA LEU A 125 -1.26 -3.06 2.80
C LEU A 125 -0.66 -3.37 1.42
N ASP A 126 0.26 -2.52 0.97
CA ASP A 126 0.90 -2.64 -0.33
C ASP A 126 2.39 -2.35 -0.25
N PHE A 127 3.15 -2.96 -1.15
CA PHE A 127 4.54 -2.61 -1.43
C PHE A 127 4.79 -2.60 -2.94
N TYR A 128 5.61 -1.65 -3.41
CA TYR A 128 6.03 -1.53 -4.81
C TYR A 128 7.54 -1.25 -4.92
N ASP A 129 8.22 -1.94 -5.83
CA ASP A 129 9.48 -1.51 -6.44
C ASP A 129 9.15 -0.88 -7.80
N THR A 130 9.15 0.45 -7.84
CA THR A 130 8.66 1.25 -8.98
C THR A 130 9.51 1.08 -10.24
N ASN A 131 10.67 0.44 -10.15
CA ASN A 131 11.52 0.14 -11.30
C ASN A 131 11.13 -1.15 -12.02
N TYR A 132 10.45 -2.08 -11.35
CA TYR A 132 10.29 -3.45 -11.87
C TYR A 132 8.87 -4.03 -11.76
N TYR A 133 7.91 -3.32 -11.16
CA TYR A 133 6.50 -3.74 -11.13
C TYR A 133 5.75 -3.44 -12.45
N SER A 134 4.50 -3.90 -12.56
CA SER A 134 3.75 -3.86 -13.82
C SER A 134 3.57 -2.46 -14.41
N VAL A 135 3.47 -1.40 -13.60
CA VAL A 135 3.31 -0.03 -14.10
C VAL A 135 4.60 0.48 -14.78
N SER A 136 5.78 -0.02 -14.41
CA SER A 136 7.05 0.31 -15.06
C SER A 136 7.06 -0.06 -16.55
N PHE A 137 6.16 -0.95 -16.98
CA PHE A 137 6.02 -1.36 -18.38
C PHE A 137 4.88 -0.64 -19.12
N ARG A 138 4.08 0.20 -18.45
CA ARG A 138 2.82 0.74 -18.99
C ARG A 138 3.03 1.79 -20.07
N TYR A 139 4.04 2.65 -19.94
CA TYR A 139 4.20 3.83 -20.79
C TYR A 139 4.96 3.55 -22.10
N LYS A 140 5.48 2.33 -22.29
CA LYS A 140 6.22 1.89 -23.49
C LYS A 140 7.34 2.86 -23.92
N ASP A 141 7.92 3.59 -22.98
CA ASP A 141 9.08 4.44 -23.22
C ASP A 141 10.35 3.58 -23.41
N GLU A 142 11.48 4.23 -23.71
CA GLU A 142 12.76 3.55 -23.90
C GLU A 142 13.20 2.73 -22.68
N ALA A 143 12.82 3.12 -21.46
CA ALA A 143 13.14 2.37 -20.25
C ALA A 143 12.31 1.09 -20.17
N ALA A 144 10.99 1.18 -20.36
CA ALA A 144 10.08 0.05 -20.42
C ALA A 144 10.45 -0.94 -21.53
N ALA A 145 10.78 -0.44 -22.73
CA ALA A 145 11.20 -1.26 -23.87
C ALA A 145 12.53 -1.98 -23.62
N ARG A 146 13.49 -1.33 -22.93
CA ARG A 146 14.74 -1.98 -22.50
C ARG A 146 14.46 -3.10 -21.49
N LEU A 147 13.65 -2.84 -20.45
CA LEU A 147 13.29 -3.85 -19.46
C LEU A 147 12.56 -5.04 -20.09
N ALA A 148 11.67 -4.79 -21.03
CA ALA A 148 10.90 -5.83 -21.73
C ALA A 148 11.78 -6.81 -22.52
N LYS A 149 12.96 -6.36 -22.97
CA LYS A 149 13.91 -7.17 -23.75
C LYS A 149 14.88 -7.97 -22.89
N ILE A 150 14.93 -7.74 -21.58
CA ILE A 150 15.79 -8.50 -20.68
C ILE A 150 15.21 -9.92 -20.52
N PRO A 151 15.97 -10.98 -20.83
CA PRO A 151 15.51 -12.35 -20.63
C PRO A 151 15.19 -12.62 -19.15
N SER A 152 14.07 -13.29 -18.90
CA SER A 152 13.74 -13.74 -17.54
C SER A 152 14.76 -14.78 -17.06
N LYS A 153 15.32 -14.57 -15.87
CA LYS A 153 16.23 -15.50 -15.19
C LYS A 153 15.48 -16.60 -14.42
N ILE A 154 14.17 -16.46 -14.27
CA ILE A 154 13.32 -17.37 -13.50
C ILE A 154 12.15 -17.87 -14.34
N THR A 155 11.60 -19.02 -13.94
CA THR A 155 10.38 -19.58 -14.51
C THR A 155 9.14 -19.19 -13.70
N LYS A 156 7.95 -19.54 -14.19
CA LYS A 156 6.69 -19.44 -13.42
C LYS A 156 6.75 -20.22 -12.09
N LYS A 157 7.37 -21.40 -12.09
CA LYS A 157 7.50 -22.24 -10.90
C LYS A 157 8.40 -21.59 -9.86
N ASP A 158 9.47 -20.95 -10.31
CA ASP A 158 10.36 -20.19 -9.42
C ASP A 158 9.66 -18.97 -8.85
N ALA A 159 8.91 -18.22 -9.67
CA ALA A 159 8.13 -17.08 -9.22
C ALA A 159 7.08 -17.47 -8.16
N GLU A 160 6.37 -18.59 -8.36
CA GLU A 160 5.46 -19.14 -7.35
C GLU A 160 6.18 -19.42 -6.03
N ARG A 161 7.32 -20.11 -6.09
CA ARG A 161 8.11 -20.45 -4.90
C ARG A 161 8.57 -19.18 -4.17
N ILE A 162 9.15 -18.22 -4.88
CA ILE A 162 9.61 -16.95 -4.31
C ILE A 162 8.47 -16.19 -3.64
N ALA A 163 7.30 -16.12 -4.28
CA ALA A 163 6.15 -15.41 -3.74
C ALA A 163 5.59 -16.11 -2.48
N ARG A 164 5.50 -17.44 -2.47
CA ARG A 164 5.10 -18.21 -1.27
C ARG A 164 6.09 -18.06 -0.13
N ASP A 165 7.39 -18.20 -0.41
CA ASP A 165 8.45 -18.04 0.58
C ASP A 165 8.40 -16.63 1.18
N GLY A 166 8.20 -15.60 0.36
CA GLY A 166 8.07 -14.21 0.81
C GLY A 166 6.81 -13.95 1.63
N LEU A 167 5.68 -14.57 1.29
CA LEU A 167 4.45 -14.48 2.08
C LEU A 167 4.64 -15.09 3.49
N VAL A 168 5.21 -16.28 3.55
CA VAL A 168 5.47 -16.99 4.81
C VAL A 168 6.49 -16.22 5.66
N LYS A 169 7.59 -15.74 5.07
CA LYS A 169 8.57 -14.90 5.78
C LYS A 169 7.90 -13.64 6.33
N LEU A 170 7.11 -12.93 5.52
CA LEU A 170 6.46 -11.68 5.95
C LEU A 170 5.46 -11.92 7.08
N LEU A 171 4.48 -12.80 6.88
CA LEU A 171 3.35 -12.94 7.80
C LEU A 171 3.58 -13.96 8.91
N GLY A 172 4.51 -14.90 8.73
CA GLY A 172 4.66 -16.06 9.62
C GLY A 172 3.46 -17.00 9.57
N MET A 173 2.67 -16.96 8.49
CA MET A 173 1.43 -17.73 8.33
C MET A 173 1.42 -18.52 7.02
N THR A 174 0.76 -19.68 7.02
CA THR A 174 0.53 -20.49 5.83
C THR A 174 -0.70 -20.01 5.06
N GLU A 175 -0.83 -20.43 3.80
CA GLU A 175 -2.02 -20.14 2.99
C GLU A 175 -3.30 -20.71 3.62
N GLU A 176 -3.18 -21.82 4.35
CA GLU A 176 -4.29 -22.42 5.07
C GLU A 176 -4.79 -21.56 6.22
N GLN A 177 -3.88 -21.05 7.04
CA GLN A 177 -4.21 -20.15 8.15
C GLN A 177 -4.86 -18.84 7.66
N LEU A 178 -4.50 -18.41 6.45
CA LEU A 178 -5.09 -17.24 5.79
C LEU A 178 -6.40 -17.55 5.04
N GLY A 179 -6.82 -18.82 4.98
CA GLY A 179 -8.03 -19.24 4.29
C GLY A 179 -7.92 -19.20 2.76
N TYR A 180 -6.72 -19.32 2.20
CA TYR A 180 -6.48 -19.31 0.74
C TYR A 180 -6.43 -20.71 0.14
N ARG A 181 -6.79 -20.79 -1.15
CA ARG A 181 -6.65 -22.02 -1.93
C ARG A 181 -5.18 -22.41 -2.02
N LYS A 182 -4.91 -23.71 -1.96
CA LYS A 182 -3.54 -24.24 -2.10
C LYS A 182 -2.96 -23.94 -3.48
N ARG A 183 -3.78 -24.03 -4.54
CA ARG A 183 -3.38 -23.67 -5.91
C ARG A 183 -3.48 -22.16 -6.10
N VAL A 184 -2.37 -21.55 -6.50
CA VAL A 184 -2.28 -20.14 -6.91
C VAL A 184 -2.29 -20.04 -8.43
N GLU A 185 -2.63 -18.87 -8.96
CA GLU A 185 -2.49 -18.60 -10.39
C GLU A 185 -1.20 -17.85 -10.63
N VAL A 186 -0.46 -18.26 -11.68
CA VAL A 186 0.80 -17.64 -12.06
C VAL A 186 0.74 -17.18 -13.51
N ASN A 187 0.63 -15.87 -13.69
CA ASN A 187 0.54 -15.22 -14.98
C ASN A 187 1.84 -14.49 -15.29
N GLN A 188 2.36 -14.66 -16.50
CA GLN A 188 3.48 -13.84 -16.97
C GLN A 188 2.90 -12.67 -17.76
N TYR A 189 3.28 -11.45 -17.42
CA TYR A 189 2.85 -10.27 -18.16
C TYR A 189 3.36 -10.32 -19.60
N LYS A 190 2.65 -9.62 -20.49
CA LYS A 190 3.01 -9.52 -21.90
C LYS A 190 3.10 -8.06 -22.29
N PHE A 191 4.04 -7.75 -23.17
CA PHE A 191 4.25 -6.43 -23.77
C PHE A 191 3.98 -6.51 -25.25
N GLN A 192 3.09 -5.66 -25.76
CA GLN A 192 2.83 -5.56 -27.18
C GLN A 192 3.52 -4.31 -27.73
N GLU A 193 4.38 -4.47 -28.73
CA GLU A 193 5.01 -3.35 -29.45
C GLU A 193 4.00 -2.62 -30.35
N SER A 194 4.39 -1.46 -30.88
CA SER A 194 3.55 -0.67 -31.80
C SER A 194 3.25 -1.40 -33.12
N ASP A 195 4.10 -2.34 -33.53
CA ASP A 195 3.92 -3.20 -34.70
C ASP A 195 2.94 -4.37 -34.45
N GLY A 196 2.39 -4.47 -33.23
CA GLY A 196 1.46 -5.52 -32.83
C GLY A 196 2.12 -6.80 -32.29
N LYS A 197 3.45 -6.92 -32.33
CA LYS A 197 4.18 -8.09 -31.84
C LYS A 197 4.16 -8.16 -30.31
N VAL A 198 3.90 -9.36 -29.78
CA VAL A 198 3.74 -9.60 -28.34
C VAL A 198 4.94 -10.36 -27.78
N TYR A 199 5.55 -9.81 -26.74
CA TYR A 199 6.69 -10.36 -26.03
C TYR A 199 6.32 -10.71 -24.58
N PRO A 200 6.77 -11.85 -24.04
CA PRO A 200 6.64 -12.12 -22.62
C PRO A 200 7.54 -11.16 -21.83
N LEU A 201 6.98 -10.47 -20.84
CA LEU A 201 7.76 -9.63 -19.93
C LEU A 201 8.46 -10.49 -18.88
N PRO A 202 9.66 -10.09 -18.40
CA PRO A 202 10.30 -10.71 -17.25
C PRO A 202 9.60 -10.28 -15.94
N LEU A 203 8.30 -10.51 -15.84
CA LEU A 203 7.46 -10.16 -14.69
C LEU A 203 6.33 -11.18 -14.54
N PHE A 204 6.22 -11.74 -13.35
CA PHE A 204 5.22 -12.76 -13.01
C PHE A 204 4.29 -12.25 -11.93
N GLU A 205 3.00 -12.41 -12.13
CA GLU A 205 1.96 -12.20 -11.14
C GLU A 205 1.58 -13.52 -10.49
N VAL A 206 1.57 -13.55 -9.17
CA VAL A 206 1.10 -14.68 -8.37
C VAL A 206 -0.10 -14.20 -7.56
N THR A 207 -1.25 -14.84 -7.76
CA THR A 207 -2.51 -14.44 -7.10
C THR A 207 -3.05 -15.57 -6.21
N TRP A 208 -3.49 -15.19 -5.02
CA TRP A 208 -4.17 -16.07 -4.08
C TRP A 208 -5.64 -15.74 -4.05
N ARG A 209 -6.47 -16.79 -4.03
CA ARG A 209 -7.94 -16.70 -3.93
C ARG A 209 -8.43 -17.37 -2.66
N LEU A 210 -9.54 -16.91 -2.11
CA LEU A 210 -10.15 -17.49 -0.90
C LEU A 210 -10.64 -18.93 -1.15
N ARG A 211 -10.57 -19.77 -0.10
CA ARG A 211 -11.32 -21.03 -0.01
C ARG A 211 -12.81 -20.71 0.14
N GLY A 212 -13.67 -21.42 -0.58
CA GLY A 212 -15.13 -21.23 -0.52
C GLY A 212 -15.78 -20.86 -1.86
N PRO A 213 -17.12 -20.82 -1.90
CA PRO A 213 -17.89 -20.51 -3.10
C PRO A 213 -17.59 -19.10 -3.59
N LYS A 214 -17.63 -18.89 -4.91
CA LYS A 214 -17.56 -17.56 -5.55
C LYS A 214 -18.77 -16.74 -5.07
N ARG A 215 -18.67 -16.02 -3.96
CA ARG A 215 -19.78 -15.22 -3.44
C ARG A 215 -19.30 -13.85 -3.01
N TYR A 216 -19.17 -12.94 -3.97
CA TYR A 216 -19.43 -11.51 -3.80
C TYR A 216 -19.91 -10.92 -5.14
N ALA A 217 -21.08 -10.25 -5.09
CA ALA A 217 -21.77 -9.47 -6.14
C ALA A 217 -22.19 -10.19 -7.45
N ALA A 218 -23.24 -9.64 -8.07
CA ALA A 218 -24.08 -10.18 -9.13
C ALA A 218 -23.39 -10.50 -10.49
N GLU A 219 -22.07 -10.66 -10.55
CA GLU A 219 -21.30 -10.74 -11.81
C GLU A 219 -20.13 -11.74 -11.80
N ASN A 220 -20.14 -12.79 -10.96
CA ASN A 220 -19.10 -13.84 -10.97
C ASN A 220 -17.65 -13.32 -10.86
N ILE A 221 -17.41 -12.15 -10.27
CA ILE A 221 -16.06 -11.59 -10.12
C ILE A 221 -15.34 -12.36 -9.01
N GLU A 222 -14.29 -13.09 -9.36
CA GLU A 222 -13.46 -13.78 -8.38
C GLU A 222 -12.57 -12.77 -7.64
N TYR A 223 -12.86 -12.55 -6.37
CA TYR A 223 -12.09 -11.67 -5.50
C TYR A 223 -10.67 -12.23 -5.25
N THR A 224 -9.67 -11.40 -5.53
CA THR A 224 -8.25 -11.70 -5.30
C THR A 224 -7.76 -10.95 -4.05
N PRO A 225 -7.77 -11.59 -2.86
CA PRO A 225 -7.38 -10.96 -1.60
C PRO A 225 -5.91 -10.57 -1.51
N LEU A 226 -5.04 -11.29 -2.23
CA LEU A 226 -3.60 -11.13 -2.19
C LEU A 226 -3.04 -11.32 -3.60
N ASP A 227 -2.26 -10.35 -4.04
CA ASP A 227 -1.45 -10.43 -5.24
C ASP A 227 0.00 -10.06 -4.93
N MET A 228 0.92 -10.77 -5.57
CA MET A 228 2.34 -10.45 -5.54
C MET A 228 2.88 -10.46 -6.95
N GLN A 229 3.87 -9.62 -7.24
CA GLN A 229 4.64 -9.70 -8.47
C GLN A 229 6.09 -10.01 -8.16
N VAL A 230 6.66 -10.90 -8.98
CA VAL A 230 8.07 -11.29 -8.92
C VAL A 230 8.74 -10.89 -10.23
N SER A 231 9.81 -10.11 -10.12
CA SER A 231 10.61 -9.71 -11.29
C SER A 231 11.45 -10.89 -11.75
N GLY A 232 11.35 -11.22 -13.04
CA GLY A 232 12.24 -12.17 -13.70
C GLY A 232 13.64 -11.64 -13.93
N ILE A 233 13.88 -10.34 -13.76
CA ILE A 233 15.20 -9.70 -13.91
C ILE A 233 16.02 -9.87 -12.62
N THR A 234 15.39 -9.62 -11.47
CA THR A 234 16.05 -9.62 -10.16
C THR A 234 15.77 -10.89 -9.35
N GLY A 235 14.72 -11.64 -9.68
CA GLY A 235 14.26 -12.77 -8.86
C GLY A 235 13.66 -12.34 -7.52
N LYS A 236 13.26 -11.07 -7.37
CA LYS A 236 12.75 -10.50 -6.12
C LYS A 236 11.27 -10.14 -6.24
N ILE A 237 10.62 -10.02 -5.10
CA ILE A 237 9.26 -9.49 -4.98
C ILE A 237 9.31 -7.99 -5.25
N VAL A 238 8.51 -7.54 -6.22
CA VAL A 238 8.45 -6.14 -6.68
C VAL A 238 7.06 -5.53 -6.51
N LYS A 239 6.07 -6.35 -6.19
CA LYS A 239 4.75 -5.91 -5.74
C LYS A 239 4.21 -6.85 -4.70
N TYR A 240 3.55 -6.30 -3.70
CA TYR A 240 2.67 -6.99 -2.77
C TYR A 240 1.43 -6.12 -2.58
N SER A 241 0.26 -6.73 -2.54
CA SER A 241 -1.01 -6.05 -2.27
C SER A 241 -1.92 -7.01 -1.55
N HIS A 242 -2.34 -6.63 -0.34
CA HIS A 242 -3.12 -7.49 0.54
C HIS A 242 -4.40 -6.81 1.04
N SER A 243 -5.46 -6.87 0.25
CA SER A 243 -6.72 -6.17 0.54
C SER A 243 -7.48 -6.68 1.78
N LYS A 244 -7.27 -7.93 2.22
CA LYS A 244 -7.82 -8.42 3.49
C LYS A 244 -7.29 -7.69 4.73
N VAL A 245 -6.18 -6.95 4.64
CA VAL A 245 -5.75 -6.03 5.71
C VAL A 245 -6.87 -5.06 6.09
N LEU A 246 -7.79 -4.74 5.19
CA LEU A 246 -8.92 -3.84 5.41
C LEU A 246 -10.14 -4.50 6.09
N ASP A 247 -10.22 -5.84 6.09
CA ASP A 247 -11.36 -6.62 6.61
C ASP A 247 -11.20 -6.86 8.12
N LEU A 248 -12.09 -6.31 8.94
CA LEU A 248 -12.01 -6.40 10.41
C LEU A 248 -11.83 -7.84 10.93
N ASN A 249 -12.43 -8.81 10.26
CA ASN A 249 -12.40 -10.22 10.65
C ASN A 249 -11.27 -11.00 9.97
N SER A 250 -10.32 -10.30 9.35
CA SER A 250 -9.18 -10.93 8.69
C SER A 250 -8.29 -11.66 9.70
N PRO A 251 -7.80 -12.87 9.36
CA PRO A 251 -6.80 -13.56 10.16
C PRO A 251 -5.41 -12.89 10.10
N ILE A 252 -5.22 -11.86 9.26
CA ILE A 252 -3.95 -11.16 9.14
C ILE A 252 -3.65 -10.45 10.46
N ARG A 253 -2.51 -10.80 11.04
CA ARG A 253 -2.00 -10.16 12.24
C ARG A 253 -1.71 -8.68 11.95
N ARG A 254 -2.44 -7.80 12.66
CA ARG A 254 -2.18 -6.37 12.73
C ARG A 254 -1.46 -6.06 14.03
N ASP A 255 -0.61 -5.05 14.04
CA ASP A 255 -0.08 -4.56 15.30
C ASP A 255 -1.16 -3.80 16.08
N PRO A 256 -1.28 -4.05 17.39
CA PRO A 256 -2.28 -3.37 18.20
C PRO A 256 -2.05 -1.85 18.20
N LEU A 257 -3.12 -1.11 18.51
CA LEU A 257 -2.99 0.30 18.84
C LEU A 257 -2.15 0.44 20.13
N PRO A 258 -1.26 1.44 20.21
CA PRO A 258 -0.67 1.84 21.49
C PRO A 258 -1.78 2.14 22.51
N THR A 259 -1.56 1.80 23.78
CA THR A 259 -2.55 2.06 24.85
C THR A 259 -2.89 3.54 24.99
N ASN A 260 -1.92 4.43 24.71
CA ASN A 260 -2.07 5.89 24.72
C ASN A 260 -2.42 6.49 23.35
N TYR A 261 -2.91 5.70 22.38
CA TYR A 261 -3.12 6.15 20.99
C TYR A 261 -3.98 7.42 20.88
N PHE A 262 -5.11 7.49 21.58
CA PHE A 262 -5.97 8.68 21.55
C PHE A 262 -5.36 9.86 22.30
N GLN A 263 -4.63 9.62 23.39
CA GLN A 263 -3.89 10.66 24.11
C GLN A 263 -2.80 11.29 23.24
N MET A 264 -2.07 10.49 22.46
CA MET A 264 -1.10 11.01 21.48
C MET A 264 -1.76 11.98 20.50
N LEU A 265 -3.03 11.77 20.18
CA LEU A 265 -3.83 12.60 19.28
C LEU A 265 -4.48 13.81 19.96
N GLY A 266 -4.26 14.01 21.26
CA GLY A 266 -4.92 15.04 22.06
C GLY A 266 -6.42 14.77 22.26
N LEU A 267 -6.83 13.50 22.17
CA LEU A 267 -8.21 13.05 22.32
C LEU A 267 -8.37 12.26 23.63
N PRO A 268 -9.57 12.26 24.24
CA PRO A 268 -9.82 11.44 25.42
C PRO A 268 -9.84 9.94 25.07
N ASP A 269 -9.55 9.09 26.05
CA ASP A 269 -9.47 7.63 25.84
C ASP A 269 -10.78 7.00 25.38
N ASN A 270 -11.92 7.61 25.76
CA ASN A 270 -13.26 7.22 25.33
C ASN A 270 -13.71 7.89 24.02
N TYR A 271 -12.80 8.49 23.24
CA TYR A 271 -13.13 9.27 22.04
C TYR A 271 -14.04 8.50 21.08
N LEU A 272 -13.81 7.21 20.85
CA LEU A 272 -14.64 6.43 19.92
C LEU A 272 -16.11 6.41 20.37
N ASP A 273 -16.38 6.40 21.67
CA ASP A 273 -17.73 6.39 22.24
C ASP A 273 -18.46 7.72 22.07
N THR A 274 -17.74 8.81 21.78
CA THR A 274 -18.34 10.12 21.50
C THR A 274 -18.64 10.34 20.02
N VAL A 275 -18.16 9.48 19.12
CA VAL A 275 -18.33 9.59 17.65
C VAL A 275 -19.78 9.32 17.25
N PRO A 276 -20.45 10.19 16.47
CA PRO A 276 -21.83 9.97 15.99
C PRO A 276 -21.99 8.67 15.19
N GLU A 277 -23.16 8.04 15.26
CA GLU A 277 -23.45 6.75 14.60
C GLU A 277 -23.18 6.75 13.08
N SER A 278 -23.53 7.84 12.38
CA SER A 278 -23.25 7.96 10.94
C SER A 278 -21.74 7.85 10.64
N LYS A 279 -20.92 8.50 11.47
CA LYS A 279 -19.46 8.49 11.35
C LYS A 279 -18.87 7.15 11.82
N ARG A 280 -19.45 6.51 12.85
CA ARG A 280 -19.10 5.15 13.26
C ARG A 280 -19.31 4.14 12.13
N ARG A 281 -20.47 4.16 11.48
CA ARG A 281 -20.76 3.31 10.31
C ARG A 281 -19.78 3.57 9.16
N PHE A 282 -19.52 4.84 8.85
CA PHE A 282 -18.56 5.21 7.81
C PHE A 282 -17.14 4.69 8.11
N TRP A 283 -16.73 4.69 9.38
CA TRP A 283 -15.45 4.13 9.83
C TRP A 283 -15.47 2.61 10.02
N GLY A 284 -16.61 1.95 9.87
CA GLY A 284 -16.76 0.52 10.16
C GLY A 284 -16.53 0.20 11.64
N LEU A 285 -16.89 1.09 12.56
CA LEU A 285 -16.93 0.80 13.99
C LEU A 285 -18.23 0.06 14.34
N PRO A 286 -18.22 -0.77 15.40
CA PRO A 286 -19.46 -1.37 15.90
C PRO A 286 -20.44 -0.27 16.33
N PRO A 287 -21.77 -0.51 16.28
CA PRO A 287 -22.74 0.42 16.84
C PRO A 287 -22.49 0.64 18.33
N ARG A 288 -22.90 1.78 18.89
CA ARG A 288 -22.88 1.97 20.35
C ARG A 288 -23.83 0.96 20.99
N THR A 289 -23.41 0.41 22.13
CA THR A 289 -24.18 -0.57 22.91
C THR A 289 -25.57 -0.06 23.34
N ASN A 290 -25.81 1.26 23.34
CA ASN A 290 -27.06 1.88 23.75
C ASN A 290 -27.89 2.45 22.57
N ALA A 291 -27.54 2.15 21.31
CA ALA A 291 -28.22 2.69 20.13
C ALA A 291 -29.49 1.91 19.71
N LEU A 292 -29.92 0.90 20.48
CA LEU A 292 -31.14 0.13 20.21
C LEU A 292 -32.40 0.69 20.89
N ASP A 293 -32.31 1.74 21.71
CA ASP A 293 -33.46 2.29 22.46
C ASP A 293 -34.08 3.54 21.80
N GLY A 294 -34.10 3.60 20.47
CA GLY A 294 -34.56 4.82 19.79
C GLY A 294 -34.91 4.63 18.32
N VAL A 295 -35.88 3.76 18.04
CA VAL A 295 -36.65 3.81 16.80
C VAL A 295 -38.08 4.20 17.20
N PRO A 296 -38.63 5.35 16.76
CA PRO A 296 -40.08 5.56 16.78
C PRO A 296 -40.78 4.59 15.83
#